data_AF-A0A969KS25-F1
#
_entry.id   AF-A0A969KS25-F1
#
_cell.length_a   1.000
_cell.length_b   1.000
_cell.length_c   1.000
_cell.angle_alpha   90.00
_cell.angle_beta   90.00
_cell.angle_gamma   90.00
#
_symmetry.space_group_name_H-M   'P 1'
#
loop_
_entity.id
_entity.type
_entity.pdbx_description
1 polymer ?
#
loop_
_entity_poly.entity_id
_entity_poly.type
_entity_poly.pdbx_seq_one_letter_code
_entity_poly.pdbx_strand_id
1 'polypeptide(L)'
;MTQHRVSDDPRFSPVKIETEPHYAEIPTRQGAFSFQCFDKLAELTLQRPTCVRLDLEELKCFEVVDRQFQQLGVIFSNAIALHPSNPAFPPRSGMIVLMGSPRNGWVEAIFPTPVQYVSGFVTSSQPTVLIAFDDNNQPIGRTETTAPNLTASRVPHTPNTKLSLATPNIHRILFQTVDGQLTLDDFCYSF
;
A
#
# COMPACT_ATOMS: atom_id res chain seq x y z
N MET A 1 -51.56 6.07 34.58
CA MET A 1 -51.81 6.42 36.00
C MET A 1 -51.20 5.28 36.80
N THR A 2 -50.05 5.44 37.45
CA THR A 2 -49.84 6.26 38.66
C THR A 2 -48.35 6.60 38.80
N GLN A 3 -48.05 7.88 39.04
CA GLN A 3 -46.73 8.42 39.40
C GLN A 3 -46.61 8.52 40.92
N HIS A 4 -45.42 8.25 41.47
CA HIS A 4 -44.83 8.78 42.72
C HIS A 4 -43.40 8.17 42.81
N ARG A 5 -42.32 8.82 43.26
CA ARG A 5 -42.15 10.07 44.02
C ARG A 5 -40.71 10.56 43.84
N VAL A 6 -40.55 11.88 43.93
CA VAL A 6 -39.30 12.66 44.02
C VAL A 6 -38.61 12.42 45.37
N SER A 7 -37.28 12.46 45.41
CA SER A 7 -36.54 12.80 46.62
C SER A 7 -35.21 13.48 46.27
N ASP A 8 -35.12 14.76 46.62
CA ASP A 8 -33.92 15.61 46.65
C ASP A 8 -33.10 15.34 47.92
N ASP A 9 -31.76 15.34 47.85
CA ASP A 9 -30.86 15.53 49.01
C ASP A 9 -29.79 16.58 48.66
N PRO A 10 -29.77 17.76 49.33
CA PRO A 10 -28.82 18.84 49.13
C PRO A 10 -27.75 18.84 50.24
N ARG A 11 -26.49 18.54 49.91
CA ARG A 11 -25.37 18.69 50.84
C ARG A 11 -24.12 19.26 50.18
N PHE A 12 -24.09 20.57 49.95
CA PHE A 12 -22.85 21.33 49.92
C PHE A 12 -23.10 22.77 50.40
N SER A 13 -22.56 23.10 51.58
CA SER A 13 -22.37 24.47 52.06
C SER A 13 -20.88 24.80 51.98
N PRO A 14 -20.46 26.01 51.54
CA PRO A 14 -19.07 26.43 51.49
C PRO A 14 -18.65 27.12 52.80
N VAL A 15 -17.42 26.90 53.25
CA VAL A 15 -16.81 27.66 54.37
C VAL A 15 -15.43 28.19 53.99
N LYS A 16 -15.15 29.38 54.55
CA LYS A 16 -14.19 30.43 54.24
C LYS A 16 -12.69 30.11 54.38
N ILE A 17 -11.94 31.00 53.72
CA ILE A 17 -10.50 31.27 53.63
C ILE A 17 -9.94 31.82 54.96
N GLU A 18 -8.67 31.53 55.30
CA GLU A 18 -7.73 32.50 55.93
C GLU A 18 -6.22 32.07 55.89
N THR A 19 -5.40 32.98 55.30
CA THR A 19 -4.02 33.46 55.63
C THR A 19 -2.76 32.55 55.74
N GLU A 20 -1.84 32.71 54.75
CA GLU A 20 -0.39 33.11 54.76
C GLU A 20 0.58 32.74 55.93
N PRO A 21 1.93 32.83 55.78
CA PRO A 21 2.87 32.03 54.98
C PRO A 21 4.02 31.46 55.86
N HIS A 22 4.74 30.41 55.44
CA HIS A 22 6.03 30.09 56.08
C HIS A 22 7.03 29.50 55.07
N TYR A 23 8.10 30.27 54.84
CA TYR A 23 9.33 29.86 54.17
C TYR A 23 9.95 28.66 54.90
N ALA A 24 10.31 27.62 54.14
CA ALA A 24 11.23 26.58 54.60
C ALA A 24 12.30 26.35 53.53
N GLU A 25 13.52 26.25 54.03
CA GLU A 25 14.81 26.40 53.35
C GLU A 25 15.19 25.27 52.37
N ILE A 26 16.08 25.64 51.45
CA ILE A 26 16.76 24.80 50.46
C ILE A 26 17.88 24.01 51.13
N PRO A 27 18.08 22.71 50.81
CA PRO A 27 19.40 22.09 50.88
C PRO A 27 20.00 21.96 49.48
N THR A 28 21.03 22.78 49.26
CA THR A 28 22.08 22.60 48.24
C THR A 28 22.78 21.26 48.42
N ARG A 29 22.88 20.44 47.37
CA ARG A 29 24.04 19.57 47.12
C ARG A 29 24.15 19.13 45.66
N GLN A 30 25.19 19.68 45.01
CA GLN A 30 26.11 19.05 44.07
C GLN A 30 25.58 18.03 43.05
N GLY A 31 25.63 18.44 41.78
CA GLY A 31 25.58 17.56 40.62
C GLY A 31 25.95 18.31 39.36
N ALA A 32 27.25 18.45 39.10
CA ALA A 32 27.76 18.88 37.81
C ALA A 32 27.53 17.76 36.79
N PHE A 33 26.68 18.00 35.79
CA PHE A 33 26.68 17.25 34.54
C PHE A 33 26.48 18.24 33.39
N SER A 34 27.60 18.84 32.97
CA SER A 34 27.73 19.36 31.62
C SER A 34 27.92 18.15 30.70
N PHE A 35 26.89 17.79 29.96
CA PHE A 35 27.06 17.09 28.69
C PHE A 35 26.73 18.08 27.58
N GLN A 36 27.79 18.62 26.97
CA GLN A 36 27.69 19.11 25.60
C GLN A 36 27.34 17.90 24.74
N CYS A 37 26.19 17.93 24.07
CA CYS A 37 25.94 17.06 22.94
C CYS A 37 25.82 17.94 21.69
N PHE A 38 26.90 17.85 20.92
CA PHE A 38 27.07 18.25 19.54
C PHE A 38 25.87 17.91 18.65
N ASP A 39 25.72 18.74 17.63
CA ASP A 39 24.99 18.52 16.38
C ASP A 39 24.52 17.09 16.13
N LYS A 40 23.21 16.91 16.14
CA LYS A 40 22.57 15.90 15.32
C LYS A 40 21.33 16.54 14.71
N LEU A 41 21.57 17.37 13.68
CA LEU A 41 20.63 17.46 12.57
C LEU A 41 20.27 16.02 12.23
N ALA A 42 19.06 15.63 12.61
CA ALA A 42 18.54 14.32 12.32
C ALA A 42 18.58 14.16 10.81
N GLU A 43 19.57 13.41 10.34
CA GLU A 43 19.53 12.71 9.08
C GLU A 43 18.23 11.90 9.12
N LEU A 44 17.18 12.48 8.54
CA LEU A 44 15.96 11.78 8.20
C LEU A 44 16.37 10.74 7.16
N THR A 45 16.95 9.65 7.63
CA THR A 45 17.04 8.43 6.85
C THR A 45 15.61 8.04 6.57
N LEU A 46 15.16 8.41 5.38
CA LEU A 46 13.89 7.99 4.79
C LEU A 46 13.91 6.46 4.82
N GLN A 47 13.40 5.86 5.90
CA GLN A 47 13.20 4.42 5.96
C GLN A 47 12.28 4.10 4.80
N ARG A 48 12.84 3.48 3.76
CA ARG A 48 12.03 3.04 2.62
C ARG A 48 10.92 2.15 3.20
N PRO A 49 9.66 2.37 2.82
CA PRO A 49 8.57 1.52 3.26
C PRO A 49 8.97 0.07 3.01
N THR A 50 8.88 -0.77 4.05
CA THR A 50 9.17 -2.19 3.93
C THR A 50 8.18 -2.88 2.99
N CYS A 51 7.02 -2.27 2.74
CA CYS A 51 6.05 -2.72 1.75
C CYS A 51 5.39 -1.49 1.13
N VAL A 52 5.30 -1.47 -0.20
CA VAL A 52 4.65 -0.42 -0.98
C VAL A 52 3.42 -1.03 -1.65
N ARG A 53 2.27 -0.37 -1.47
CA ARG A 53 1.05 -0.59 -2.27
C ARG A 53 0.80 0.68 -3.07
N LEU A 54 0.66 0.56 -4.38
CA LEU A 54 0.39 1.71 -5.22
C LEU A 54 -1.08 2.12 -5.10
N ASP A 55 -1.31 3.43 -5.03
CA ASP A 55 -2.63 4.03 -5.21
C ASP A 55 -2.79 4.40 -6.69
N LEU A 56 -3.77 3.80 -7.37
CA LEU A 56 -4.04 4.03 -8.78
C LEU A 56 -5.09 5.13 -9.00
N GLU A 57 -5.79 5.58 -7.96
CA GLU A 57 -6.99 6.40 -8.08
C GLU A 57 -6.70 7.86 -8.47
N GLU A 58 -5.45 8.30 -8.36
CA GLU A 58 -5.02 9.62 -8.84
C GLU A 58 -4.70 9.65 -10.35
N LEU A 59 -4.64 8.49 -11.00
CA LEU A 59 -4.37 8.38 -12.43
C LEU A 59 -5.61 8.75 -13.27
N LYS A 60 -5.40 9.39 -14.41
CA LYS A 60 -6.50 9.68 -15.34
C LYS A 60 -6.81 8.45 -16.18
N CYS A 61 -8.09 8.26 -16.52
CA CYS A 61 -8.48 7.20 -17.46
C CYS A 61 -7.77 7.40 -18.82
N PHE A 62 -7.21 6.32 -19.37
CA PHE A 62 -6.35 6.27 -20.55
C PHE A 62 -4.99 6.97 -20.42
N GLU A 63 -4.58 7.33 -19.20
CA GLU A 63 -3.22 7.81 -18.95
C GLU A 63 -2.21 6.69 -19.19
N VAL A 64 -1.15 6.99 -19.96
CA VAL A 64 0.00 6.08 -20.10
C VAL A 64 0.78 6.08 -18.79
N VAL A 65 0.91 4.92 -18.18
CA VAL A 65 1.61 4.73 -16.90
C VAL A 65 3.02 4.26 -17.18
N ASP A 66 3.99 5.11 -16.87
CA ASP A 66 5.43 4.88 -17.01
C ASP A 66 6.13 5.30 -15.71
N ARG A 67 6.38 6.60 -15.54
CA ARG A 67 7.21 7.15 -14.43
C ARG A 67 6.43 7.75 -13.26
N GLN A 68 5.11 7.71 -13.28
CA GLN A 68 4.24 8.28 -12.25
C GLN A 68 4.60 7.76 -10.84
N PHE A 69 5.00 6.49 -10.74
CA PHE A 69 5.38 5.84 -9.48
C PHE A 69 6.90 5.69 -9.29
N GLN A 70 7.71 6.35 -10.12
CA GLN A 70 9.17 6.22 -10.07
C GLN A 70 9.73 6.62 -8.70
N GLN A 71 9.14 7.64 -8.04
CA GLN A 71 9.54 8.09 -6.71
C GLN A 71 9.27 7.03 -5.62
N LEU A 72 8.31 6.13 -5.85
CA LEU A 72 8.02 5.00 -4.97
C LEU A 72 8.92 3.79 -5.26
N GLY A 73 9.66 3.80 -6.37
CA GLY A 73 10.65 2.77 -6.72
C GLY A 73 10.20 1.79 -7.81
N VAL A 74 9.18 2.13 -8.60
CA VAL A 74 8.72 1.29 -9.72
C VAL A 74 8.44 2.13 -10.96
N ILE A 75 8.83 1.59 -12.11
CA ILE A 75 8.57 2.15 -13.44
C ILE A 75 7.76 1.12 -14.21
N PHE A 76 6.66 1.54 -14.83
CA PHE A 76 5.84 0.65 -15.64
C PHE A 76 6.22 0.73 -17.11
N SER A 77 5.97 -0.36 -17.83
CA SER A 77 6.13 -0.43 -19.27
C SER A 77 4.90 -1.15 -19.84
N ASN A 78 4.39 -0.64 -20.95
CA ASN A 78 3.17 -1.13 -21.61
C ASN A 78 1.93 -1.10 -20.69
N ALA A 79 1.76 -0.05 -19.88
CA ALA A 79 0.64 0.11 -18.97
C ALA A 79 -0.15 1.38 -19.29
N ILE A 80 -1.48 1.26 -19.24
CA ILE A 80 -2.39 2.41 -19.17
C ILE A 80 -3.29 2.29 -17.95
N ALA A 81 -3.67 3.40 -17.36
CA ALA A 81 -4.74 3.47 -16.37
C ALA A 81 -6.09 3.40 -17.09
N LEU A 82 -7.01 2.60 -16.56
CA LEU A 82 -8.32 2.42 -17.14
C LEU A 82 -9.39 2.40 -16.05
N HIS A 83 -10.49 3.10 -16.31
CA HIS A 83 -11.76 2.87 -15.61
C HIS A 83 -12.56 1.81 -16.40
N PRO A 84 -12.65 0.55 -15.92
CA PRO A 84 -13.24 -0.53 -16.72
C PRO A 84 -14.71 -0.26 -17.02
N SER A 85 -15.07 -0.19 -18.32
CA SER A 85 -16.47 -0.10 -18.75
C SER A 85 -17.11 -1.47 -18.98
N ASN A 86 -16.29 -2.50 -19.18
CA ASN A 86 -16.74 -3.87 -19.36
C ASN A 86 -16.84 -4.57 -17.98
N PRO A 87 -18.05 -4.97 -17.54
CA PRO A 87 -18.25 -5.61 -16.23
C PRO A 87 -17.54 -6.97 -16.09
N ALA A 88 -17.05 -7.56 -17.20
CA ALA A 88 -16.21 -8.76 -17.17
C ALA A 88 -14.86 -8.54 -16.46
N PHE A 89 -14.40 -7.28 -16.36
CA PHE A 89 -13.12 -6.88 -15.75
C PHE A 89 -13.35 -5.92 -14.57
N PRO A 90 -13.98 -6.36 -13.48
CA PRO A 90 -14.24 -5.49 -12.34
C PRO A 90 -12.93 -5.14 -11.62
N PRO A 91 -12.75 -3.90 -11.15
CA PRO A 91 -11.64 -3.59 -10.25
C PRO A 91 -11.74 -4.42 -8.97
N ARG A 92 -10.60 -4.73 -8.35
CA ARG A 92 -10.54 -5.39 -7.04
C ARG A 92 -10.89 -4.38 -5.95
N SER A 93 -10.36 -3.18 -6.05
CA SER A 93 -10.62 -2.05 -5.17
C SER A 93 -10.63 -0.75 -5.97
N GLY A 94 -11.18 0.33 -5.41
CA GLY A 94 -11.25 1.60 -6.13
C GLY A 94 -11.99 1.50 -7.47
N MET A 95 -11.55 2.29 -8.43
CA MET A 95 -12.18 2.45 -9.74
C MET A 95 -11.17 2.32 -10.90
N ILE A 96 -9.87 2.48 -10.65
CA ILE A 96 -8.82 2.47 -11.67
C ILE A 96 -8.03 1.17 -11.62
N VAL A 97 -7.81 0.56 -12.79
CA VAL A 97 -6.91 -0.58 -12.97
C VAL A 97 -5.82 -0.25 -13.98
N LEU A 98 -4.73 -1.01 -13.95
CA LEU A 98 -3.75 -1.02 -15.04
C LEU A 98 -4.14 -2.04 -16.11
N MET A 99 -3.95 -1.70 -17.37
CA MET A 99 -4.15 -2.60 -18.51
C MET A 99 -2.93 -2.57 -19.44
N GLY A 100 -2.62 -3.71 -20.05
CA GLY A 100 -1.59 -3.81 -21.08
C GLY A 100 -1.93 -3.02 -22.34
N SER A 101 -1.18 -1.97 -22.64
CA SER A 101 -1.36 -1.12 -23.84
C SER A 101 -0.08 -0.34 -24.18
N PRO A 102 0.27 -0.13 -25.47
CA PRO A 102 -0.52 -0.44 -26.68
C PRO A 102 -0.52 -1.92 -27.08
N ARG A 103 0.32 -2.76 -26.45
CA ARG A 103 0.32 -4.20 -26.70
C ARG A 103 -0.59 -4.88 -25.69
N ASN A 104 -1.63 -5.54 -26.17
CA ASN A 104 -2.48 -6.35 -25.30
C ASN A 104 -1.68 -7.48 -24.66
N GLY A 105 -2.19 -7.97 -23.53
CA GLY A 105 -1.76 -9.23 -22.96
C GLY A 105 -0.55 -9.17 -22.05
N TRP A 106 0.06 -8.00 -21.79
CA TRP A 106 1.08 -7.91 -20.74
C TRP A 106 1.22 -6.53 -20.09
N VAL A 107 1.70 -6.52 -18.85
CA VAL A 107 2.11 -5.33 -18.09
C VAL A 107 3.45 -5.64 -17.43
N GLU A 108 4.42 -4.74 -17.57
CA GLU A 108 5.75 -4.88 -16.99
C GLU A 108 5.97 -3.83 -15.91
N ALA A 109 6.66 -4.23 -14.85
CA ALA A 109 7.16 -3.33 -13.83
C ALA A 109 8.67 -3.54 -13.64
N ILE A 110 9.42 -2.45 -13.58
CA ILE A 110 10.87 -2.40 -13.45
C ILE A 110 11.20 -1.71 -12.13
N PHE A 111 12.12 -2.30 -11.37
CA PHE A 111 12.56 -1.83 -10.07
C PHE A 111 14.02 -1.37 -10.13
N PRO A 112 14.31 -0.05 -9.99
CA PRO A 112 15.67 0.47 -9.96
C PRO A 112 16.49 -0.04 -8.75
N THR A 113 15.81 -0.42 -7.66
CA THR A 113 16.41 -1.16 -6.54
C THR A 113 15.72 -2.52 -6.49
N PRO A 114 16.45 -3.64 -6.35
CA PRO A 114 15.83 -4.96 -6.31
C PRO A 114 14.81 -5.07 -5.18
N VAL A 115 13.75 -5.82 -5.45
CA VAL A 115 12.72 -6.18 -4.48
C VAL A 115 12.77 -7.68 -4.19
N GLN A 116 12.20 -8.10 -3.07
CA GLN A 116 12.14 -9.52 -2.68
C GLN A 116 10.73 -10.11 -2.74
N TYR A 117 9.71 -9.25 -2.90
CA TYR A 117 8.32 -9.65 -3.04
C TYR A 117 7.60 -8.75 -4.04
N VAL A 118 6.71 -9.35 -4.80
CA VAL A 118 5.73 -8.65 -5.63
C VAL A 118 4.38 -9.34 -5.55
N SER A 119 3.30 -8.58 -5.69
CA SER A 119 1.97 -9.13 -5.89
C SER A 119 1.05 -8.17 -6.62
N GLY A 120 -0.02 -8.73 -7.19
CA GLY A 120 -1.12 -7.95 -7.74
C GLY A 120 -2.33 -8.84 -7.98
N PHE A 121 -3.49 -8.20 -8.09
CA PHE A 121 -4.75 -8.88 -8.39
C PHE A 121 -4.99 -8.76 -9.89
N VAL A 122 -5.15 -9.92 -10.55
CA VAL A 122 -5.33 -9.99 -12.00
C VAL A 122 -6.72 -10.49 -12.36
N THR A 123 -7.33 -9.84 -13.34
CA THR A 123 -8.50 -10.36 -14.05
C THR A 123 -8.15 -10.48 -15.53
N SER A 124 -8.36 -11.65 -16.11
CA SER A 124 -7.88 -11.98 -17.45
C SER A 124 -8.82 -12.93 -18.21
N SER A 125 -8.86 -12.75 -19.53
CA SER A 125 -9.59 -13.62 -20.45
C SER A 125 -8.89 -14.95 -20.72
N GLN A 126 -7.64 -15.10 -20.26
CA GLN A 126 -6.78 -16.26 -20.49
C GLN A 126 -5.92 -16.54 -19.23
N PRO A 127 -5.33 -17.75 -19.09
CA PRO A 127 -4.35 -18.01 -18.03
C PRO A 127 -3.25 -16.94 -18.02
N THR A 128 -2.92 -16.42 -16.84
CA THR A 128 -1.98 -15.33 -16.67
C THR A 128 -0.78 -15.80 -15.89
N VAL A 129 0.42 -15.51 -16.38
CA VAL A 129 1.69 -15.81 -15.73
C VAL A 129 2.31 -14.52 -15.21
N LEU A 130 2.77 -14.54 -13.97
CA LEU A 130 3.68 -13.56 -13.40
C LEU A 130 5.09 -14.16 -13.41
N ILE A 131 6.03 -13.50 -14.08
CA ILE A 131 7.44 -13.91 -14.16
C ILE A 131 8.30 -12.83 -13.53
N ALA A 132 9.25 -13.21 -12.69
CA ALA A 132 10.26 -12.32 -12.12
C ALA A 132 11.62 -12.55 -12.77
N PHE A 133 12.38 -11.48 -12.95
CA PHE A 133 13.70 -11.48 -13.56
C PHE A 133 14.73 -10.75 -12.70
N ASP A 134 15.98 -11.20 -12.75
CA ASP A 134 17.13 -10.54 -12.15
C ASP A 134 17.66 -9.37 -13.02
N ASP A 135 18.76 -8.76 -12.57
CA ASP A 135 19.49 -7.69 -13.25
C ASP A 135 20.06 -8.10 -14.62
N ASN A 136 20.32 -9.40 -14.82
CA ASN A 136 20.79 -9.99 -16.07
C ASN A 136 19.63 -10.44 -16.97
N ASN A 137 18.40 -10.04 -16.63
CA ASN A 137 17.19 -10.37 -17.35
C ASN A 137 16.88 -11.87 -17.41
N GLN A 138 17.43 -12.67 -16.48
CA GLN A 138 17.18 -14.10 -16.35
C GLN A 138 15.96 -14.35 -15.48
N PRO A 139 15.07 -15.28 -15.84
CA PRO A 139 13.90 -15.60 -15.02
C PRO A 139 14.32 -16.30 -13.73
N ILE A 140 13.93 -15.73 -12.60
CA ILE A 140 14.27 -16.20 -11.24
C ILE A 140 13.05 -16.72 -10.45
N GLY A 141 11.85 -16.58 -11.00
CA GLY A 141 10.63 -17.11 -10.40
C GLY A 141 9.42 -16.93 -11.31
N ARG A 142 8.41 -17.79 -11.16
CA ARG A 142 7.13 -17.65 -11.86
C ARG A 142 5.97 -18.23 -11.07
N THR A 143 4.77 -17.68 -11.29
CA THR A 143 3.50 -18.21 -10.79
C THR A 143 2.41 -17.89 -11.80
N GLU A 144 1.28 -18.61 -11.78
CA GLU A 144 0.25 -18.47 -12.80
C GLU A 144 -1.17 -18.75 -12.28
N THR A 145 -2.17 -18.21 -12.98
CA THR A 145 -3.56 -18.64 -12.82
C THR A 145 -3.80 -19.91 -13.62
N THR A 146 -4.64 -20.81 -13.10
CA THR A 146 -4.94 -22.09 -13.74
C THR A 146 -5.88 -21.97 -14.94
N ALA A 147 -6.67 -20.89 -15.01
CA ALA A 147 -7.60 -20.62 -16.09
C ALA A 147 -7.94 -19.11 -16.20
N PRO A 148 -8.71 -18.71 -17.22
CA PRO A 148 -9.38 -17.40 -17.25
C PRO A 148 -10.23 -17.15 -16.00
N ASN A 149 -10.45 -15.88 -15.65
CA ASN A 149 -11.19 -15.50 -14.44
C ASN A 149 -12.10 -14.27 -14.62
N LEU A 150 -12.75 -14.11 -15.78
CA LEU A 150 -13.69 -13.03 -16.05
C LEU A 150 -15.00 -13.15 -15.25
N THR A 151 -15.63 -12.02 -14.92
CA THR A 151 -17.02 -12.00 -14.41
C THR A 151 -17.94 -12.51 -15.50
N ALA A 152 -18.74 -13.54 -15.21
CA ALA A 152 -19.67 -14.22 -16.12
C ALA A 152 -19.16 -15.42 -16.93
N SER A 153 -17.94 -15.92 -16.67
CA SER A 153 -17.63 -17.27 -17.15
C SER A 153 -18.40 -18.30 -16.30
N ARG A 154 -19.02 -19.32 -16.91
CA ARG A 154 -19.66 -20.46 -16.20
C ARG A 154 -18.64 -21.35 -15.45
N VAL A 155 -17.42 -20.84 -15.25
CA VAL A 155 -16.24 -21.52 -14.71
C VAL A 155 -16.07 -21.04 -13.25
N PRO A 156 -15.61 -21.89 -12.31
CA PRO A 156 -15.57 -21.57 -10.88
C PRO A 156 -14.53 -20.51 -10.46
N HIS A 157 -13.89 -19.81 -11.39
CA HIS A 157 -12.79 -18.89 -11.07
C HIS A 157 -13.30 -17.45 -10.99
N THR A 158 -13.12 -16.86 -9.80
CA THR A 158 -13.55 -15.49 -9.54
C THR A 158 -12.51 -14.49 -10.08
N PRO A 159 -12.96 -13.33 -10.61
CA PRO A 159 -12.09 -12.21 -10.93
C PRO A 159 -11.16 -11.82 -9.80
N ASN A 160 -10.13 -11.06 -10.16
CA ASN A 160 -9.15 -10.53 -9.23
C ASN A 160 -8.46 -11.66 -8.45
N THR A 161 -7.89 -12.62 -9.18
CA THR A 161 -7.04 -13.65 -8.58
C THR A 161 -5.69 -13.03 -8.24
N LYS A 162 -5.22 -13.20 -7.00
CA LYS A 162 -3.92 -12.68 -6.59
C LYS A 162 -2.80 -13.57 -7.16
N LEU A 163 -1.86 -12.97 -7.87
CA LEU A 163 -0.55 -13.56 -8.16
C LEU A 163 0.50 -12.89 -7.30
N SER A 164 1.44 -13.67 -6.76
CA SER A 164 2.54 -13.16 -5.96
C SER A 164 3.78 -14.02 -6.06
N LEU A 165 4.95 -13.40 -5.97
CA LEU A 165 6.24 -14.06 -5.92
C LEU A 165 7.06 -13.52 -4.76
N ALA A 166 7.77 -14.41 -4.08
CA ALA A 166 8.76 -14.09 -3.06
C ALA A 166 10.08 -14.74 -3.47
N THR A 167 11.00 -13.94 -3.99
CA THR A 167 12.31 -14.36 -4.50
C THR A 167 13.26 -13.17 -4.33
N PRO A 168 14.51 -13.35 -3.91
CA PRO A 168 15.46 -12.26 -3.82
C PRO A 168 15.84 -11.70 -5.21
N ASN A 169 16.33 -10.46 -5.24
CA ASN A 169 16.92 -9.85 -6.45
C ASN A 169 15.98 -9.65 -7.64
N ILE A 170 14.69 -9.35 -7.39
CA ILE A 170 13.73 -9.05 -8.46
C ILE A 170 13.98 -7.63 -8.97
N HIS A 171 14.44 -7.49 -10.21
CA HIS A 171 14.64 -6.22 -10.89
C HIS A 171 13.54 -5.89 -11.89
N ARG A 172 12.88 -6.92 -12.41
CA ARG A 172 11.80 -6.76 -13.39
C ARG A 172 10.78 -7.86 -13.21
N ILE A 173 9.51 -7.53 -13.43
CA ILE A 173 8.44 -8.51 -13.50
C ILE A 173 7.59 -8.31 -14.73
N LEU A 174 6.96 -9.39 -15.18
CA LEU A 174 6.05 -9.39 -16.30
C LEU A 174 4.78 -10.16 -15.92
N PHE A 175 3.65 -9.47 -15.87
CA PHE A 175 2.34 -10.10 -15.96
C PHE A 175 2.03 -10.29 -17.43
N GLN A 176 1.78 -11.53 -17.86
CA GLN A 176 1.46 -11.81 -19.26
C GLN A 176 0.40 -12.88 -19.43
N THR A 177 -0.34 -12.77 -20.53
CA THR A 177 -1.30 -13.76 -20.98
C THR A 177 -1.21 -13.89 -22.51
N VAL A 178 -1.46 -15.09 -23.02
CA VAL A 178 -1.34 -15.38 -24.46
C VAL A 178 -2.67 -15.09 -25.14
N ASP A 179 -2.67 -14.26 -26.18
CA ASP A 179 -3.84 -13.91 -26.99
C ASP A 179 -5.06 -13.43 -26.16
N GLY A 180 -4.78 -12.74 -25.06
CA GLY A 180 -5.79 -12.31 -24.09
C GLY A 180 -5.63 -10.86 -23.66
N GLN A 181 -6.60 -10.41 -22.87
CA GLN A 181 -6.55 -9.15 -22.14
C GLN A 181 -6.44 -9.43 -20.65
N LEU A 182 -5.64 -8.61 -19.96
CA LEU A 182 -5.54 -8.64 -18.51
C LEU A 182 -5.68 -7.23 -17.94
N THR A 183 -6.29 -7.14 -16.78
CA THR A 183 -6.23 -5.97 -15.90
C THR A 183 -5.48 -6.33 -14.63
N LEU A 184 -4.73 -5.37 -14.10
CA LEU A 184 -3.94 -5.48 -12.87
C LEU A 184 -4.41 -4.40 -11.89
N ASP A 185 -4.66 -4.81 -10.66
CA ASP A 185 -5.08 -3.93 -9.58
C ASP A 185 -4.34 -4.28 -8.26
N ASP A 186 -4.37 -3.38 -7.28
CA ASP A 186 -3.79 -3.57 -5.95
C ASP A 186 -2.31 -4.02 -6.01
N PHE A 187 -1.52 -3.40 -6.89
CA PHE A 187 -0.11 -3.74 -7.09
C PHE A 187 0.74 -3.41 -5.85
N CYS A 188 1.47 -4.41 -5.34
CA CYS A 188 2.29 -4.28 -4.14
C CYS A 188 3.68 -4.90 -4.33
N TYR A 189 4.68 -4.39 -3.62
CA TYR A 189 6.04 -4.95 -3.56
C TYR A 189 6.75 -4.62 -2.24
N SER A 190 7.80 -5.37 -1.90
CA SER A 190 8.69 -5.07 -0.76
C SER A 190 10.16 -5.25 -1.12
N PHE A 191 11.01 -4.37 -0.59
CA PHE A 191 12.47 -4.47 -0.66
C PHE A 191 12.99 -5.65 0.16
#